data_AF-A0A7W0JYL1-F1
#
_entry.id   AF-A0A7W0JYL1-F1
#
_cell.length_a   1.000
_cell.length_b   1.000
_cell.length_c   1.000
_cell.angle_alpha   90.00
_cell.angle_beta   90.00
_cell.angle_gamma   90.00
#
_symmetry.space_group_name_H-M   'P 1'
#
loop_
_entity.id
_entity.type
_entity.pdbx_description
1 polymer ?
#
loop_
_entity_poly.entity_id
_entity_poly.type
_entity_poly.pdbx_seq_one_letter_code
_entity_poly.pdbx_strand_id
1 'polypeptide(L)'
;MGTQHVTHQGAATASIAPAMVDSLVAELEAGGYFGFDERYLRGAPGCGQYATDSPTVITSLTVDGRTRQIRHDHGCSAAPPELMRLERRIDEVAGTARWTGD
;
A
#
# COMPACT_ATOMS: atom_id res chain seq x y z
N MET A 1 -9.19 7.84 -24.08
CA MET A 1 -7.71 7.98 -24.09
C MET A 1 -7.37 9.04 -23.06
N GLY A 2 -7.08 8.64 -21.81
CA GLY A 2 -6.91 9.56 -20.69
C GLY A 2 -5.46 9.60 -20.23
N THR A 3 -4.78 10.73 -20.39
CA THR A 3 -3.35 10.90 -20.05
C THR A 3 -3.08 12.14 -19.18
N GLN A 4 -4.07 12.63 -18.41
CA GLN A 4 -3.95 13.93 -17.73
C GLN A 4 -4.45 13.96 -16.27
N HIS A 5 -3.96 13.05 -15.41
CA HIS A 5 -4.26 13.13 -13.96
C HIS A 5 -3.00 13.01 -13.06
N VAL A 6 -1.85 13.54 -13.49
CA VAL A 6 -0.72 13.72 -12.55
C VAL A 6 -0.20 15.15 -12.65
N THR A 7 -0.18 15.84 -11.52
CA THR A 7 0.24 17.25 -11.38
C THR A 7 1.70 17.48 -11.80
N HIS A 8 2.54 16.44 -11.73
CA HIS A 8 3.90 16.44 -12.23
C HIS A 8 4.16 15.21 -13.10
N GLN A 9 4.63 15.44 -14.33
CA GLN A 9 5.10 14.37 -15.23
C GLN A 9 6.61 14.17 -15.03
N GLY A 10 7.06 12.92 -14.82
CA GLY A 10 8.47 12.56 -14.65
C GLY A 10 8.76 11.85 -13.33
N ALA A 11 10.02 11.46 -13.11
CA ALA A 11 10.45 10.84 -11.85
C ALA A 11 10.52 11.89 -10.74
N ALA A 12 9.71 11.72 -9.70
CA ALA A 12 9.76 12.54 -8.49
C ALA A 12 10.48 11.78 -7.38
N THR A 13 11.37 12.45 -6.66
CA THR A 13 12.05 11.90 -5.47
C THR A 13 11.75 12.79 -4.28
N ALA A 14 11.46 12.18 -3.14
CA ALA A 14 11.32 12.86 -1.86
C ALA A 14 12.14 12.11 -0.80
N SER A 15 12.44 12.81 0.29
CA SER A 15 13.04 12.20 1.48
C SER A 15 12.15 12.50 2.68
N ILE A 16 12.05 11.54 3.59
CA ILE A 16 11.33 11.67 4.85
C ILE A 16 12.32 11.46 6.00
N ALA A 17 12.01 12.04 7.16
CA ALA A 17 12.87 11.91 8.33
C ALA A 17 12.93 10.43 8.78
N PRO A 18 14.11 9.92 9.21
CA PRO A 18 14.23 8.55 9.70
C PRO A 18 13.22 8.20 10.80
N ALA A 19 12.96 9.12 11.73
CA ALA A 19 11.97 8.93 12.79
C ALA A 19 10.53 8.67 12.28
N MET A 20 10.18 9.20 11.10
CA MET A 20 8.88 8.93 10.46
C MET A 20 8.84 7.50 9.89
N VAL A 21 9.96 7.01 9.37
CA VAL A 21 10.10 5.61 8.95
C VAL A 21 9.99 4.69 10.15
N ASP A 22 10.69 4.99 11.25
CA ASP A 22 10.64 4.18 12.47
C ASP A 22 9.22 4.11 13.06
N SER A 23 8.51 5.25 13.11
CA SER A 23 7.11 5.30 13.53
C SER A 23 6.22 4.46 12.61
N LEU A 24 6.39 4.56 11.29
CA LEU A 24 5.61 3.79 10.32
C LEU A 24 5.87 2.28 10.45
N VAL A 25 7.13 1.88 10.67
CA VAL A 25 7.49 0.48 10.92
C VAL A 25 6.78 -0.04 12.17
N ALA A 26 6.82 0.71 13.27
CA ALA A 26 6.12 0.33 14.50
C ALA A 26 4.60 0.23 14.31
N GLU A 27 3.99 1.14 13.54
CA GLU A 27 2.56 1.10 13.19
C GLU A 27 2.22 -0.15 12.35
N LEU A 28 3.06 -0.51 11.37
CA LEU A 28 2.88 -1.71 10.54
C LEU A 28 3.02 -3.00 11.36
N GLU A 29 4.01 -3.07 12.25
CA GLU A 29 4.19 -4.22 13.14
C GLU A 29 3.01 -4.38 14.11
N ALA A 30 2.60 -3.29 14.77
CA ALA A 30 1.45 -3.29 15.68
C ALA A 30 0.13 -3.60 14.96
N GLY A 31 0.00 -3.21 13.69
CA GLY A 31 -1.12 -3.54 12.82
C GLY A 31 -1.11 -4.96 12.27
N GLY A 32 -0.10 -5.77 12.62
CA GLY A 32 -0.02 -7.17 12.20
C GLY A 32 0.36 -7.35 10.74
N TYR A 33 1.15 -6.44 10.15
CA TYR A 33 1.53 -6.50 8.72
C TYR A 33 2.12 -7.85 8.31
N PHE A 34 2.96 -8.44 9.16
CA PHE A 34 3.56 -9.78 8.95
C PHE A 34 2.58 -10.96 9.18
N GLY A 35 1.32 -10.68 9.49
CA GLY A 35 0.25 -11.68 9.64
C GLY A 35 -0.65 -11.80 8.42
N PHE A 36 -0.70 -10.80 7.53
CA PHE A 36 -1.58 -10.82 6.36
C PHE A 36 -1.13 -11.80 5.27
N ASP A 37 -2.08 -12.36 4.54
CA ASP A 37 -1.76 -13.09 3.31
C ASP A 37 -1.00 -12.20 2.31
N GLU A 38 -0.16 -12.83 1.49
CA GLU A 38 0.65 -12.10 0.51
C GLU A 38 -0.15 -11.64 -0.72
N ARG A 39 -1.35 -12.19 -0.93
CA ARG A 39 -2.11 -12.06 -2.18
C ARG A 39 -3.61 -11.88 -1.95
N TYR A 40 -4.07 -10.66 -2.18
CA TYR A 40 -5.49 -10.27 -2.27
C TYR A 40 -5.77 -9.83 -3.71
N LEU A 41 -5.80 -10.81 -4.61
CA LEU A 41 -5.93 -10.61 -6.06
C LEU A 41 -7.12 -11.41 -6.59
N ARG A 42 -7.66 -11.03 -7.75
CA ARG A 42 -8.72 -11.82 -8.43
C ARG A 42 -8.35 -13.30 -8.47
N GLY A 43 -9.25 -14.15 -7.95
CA GLY A 43 -9.07 -15.61 -7.94
C GLY A 43 -8.11 -16.15 -6.88
N ALA A 44 -7.50 -15.28 -6.06
CA ALA A 44 -6.76 -15.72 -4.87
C ALA A 44 -7.76 -16.15 -3.77
N PRO A 45 -7.41 -17.15 -2.93
CA PRO A 45 -8.27 -17.60 -1.83
C PRO A 45 -8.70 -16.46 -0.90
N GLY A 46 -7.80 -15.50 -0.64
CA GLY A 46 -8.05 -14.36 0.23
C GLY A 46 -8.95 -13.27 -0.35
N CYS A 47 -9.54 -13.46 -1.55
CA CYS A 47 -10.18 -12.35 -2.26
C CYS A 47 -11.71 -12.32 -2.32
N GLY A 48 -12.36 -13.49 -2.23
CA GLY A 48 -13.81 -13.55 -2.28
C GLY A 48 -14.40 -12.91 -3.55
N GLN A 49 -15.40 -12.04 -3.38
CA GLN A 49 -15.96 -11.27 -4.51
C GLN A 49 -14.97 -10.22 -5.00
N TYR A 50 -15.01 -9.96 -6.30
CA TYR A 50 -14.05 -9.08 -6.96
C TYR A 50 -14.75 -8.05 -7.85
N ALA A 51 -14.43 -6.78 -7.67
CA ALA A 51 -14.83 -5.65 -8.52
C ALA A 51 -13.69 -5.25 -9.49
N THR A 52 -14.04 -4.89 -10.73
CA THR A 52 -13.06 -4.42 -11.73
C THR A 52 -12.66 -2.97 -11.52
N ASP A 53 -11.61 -2.54 -12.22
CA ASP A 53 -11.20 -1.14 -12.35
C ASP A 53 -10.77 -0.48 -11.04
N SER A 54 -10.31 -1.30 -10.08
CA SER A 54 -9.71 -0.86 -8.83
C SER A 54 -8.18 -0.83 -8.91
N PRO A 55 -7.50 0.04 -8.16
CA PRO A 55 -6.04 0.07 -8.13
C PRO A 55 -5.46 -1.19 -7.50
N THR A 56 -4.25 -1.57 -7.93
CA THR A 56 -3.43 -2.58 -7.27
C THR A 56 -2.32 -1.91 -6.48
N VAL A 57 -2.26 -2.20 -5.19
CA VAL A 57 -1.23 -1.74 -4.26
C VAL A 57 -0.24 -2.88 -4.01
N ILE A 58 1.05 -2.57 -4.11
CA ILE A 58 2.14 -3.49 -3.79
C ILE A 58 2.99 -2.86 -2.71
N THR A 59 2.98 -3.44 -1.52
CA THR A 59 3.79 -2.98 -0.38
C THR A 59 4.80 -4.05 0.02
N SER A 60 5.95 -3.63 0.54
CA SER A 60 6.99 -4.52 1.03
C SER A 60 7.65 -3.92 2.25
N LEU A 61 7.77 -4.70 3.32
CA LEU A 61 8.44 -4.32 4.56
C LEU A 61 9.58 -5.30 4.85
N THR A 62 10.77 -4.77 5.11
CA THR A 62 11.94 -5.54 5.56
C THR A 62 12.42 -5.00 6.89
N VAL A 63 12.33 -5.81 7.95
CA VAL A 63 12.73 -5.45 9.34
C VAL A 63 13.43 -6.65 9.96
N ASP A 64 14.61 -6.42 10.55
CA ASP A 64 15.43 -7.46 11.20
C ASP A 64 15.67 -8.71 10.32
N GLY A 65 15.90 -8.50 9.02
CA GLY A 65 16.12 -9.58 8.04
C GLY A 65 14.86 -10.35 7.63
N ARG A 66 13.69 -10.01 8.17
CA ARG A 66 12.39 -10.57 7.75
C ARG A 66 11.78 -9.67 6.70
N THR A 67 11.37 -10.27 5.59
CA THR A 67 10.70 -9.55 4.50
C THR A 67 9.28 -10.07 4.32
N ARG A 68 8.31 -9.16 4.21
CA ARG A 68 6.93 -9.45 3.80
C ARG A 68 6.55 -8.53 2.65
N GLN A 69 6.10 -9.10 1.54
CA GLN A 69 5.53 -8.38 0.41
C GLN A 69 4.05 -8.76 0.26
N ILE A 70 3.19 -7.78 0.09
CA ILE A 70 1.76 -7.96 -0.10
C ILE A 70 1.35 -7.32 -1.42
N ARG A 71 0.56 -8.05 -2.20
CA ARG A 71 -0.13 -7.54 -3.40
C ARG A 71 -1.62 -7.53 -3.16
N HIS A 72 -2.20 -6.34 -3.19
CA HIS A 72 -3.59 -6.11 -2.87
C HIS A 72 -4.25 -5.32 -3.98
N ASP A 73 -5.20 -5.94 -4.66
CA ASP A 73 -6.11 -5.26 -5.57
C ASP A 73 -7.29 -4.74 -4.75
N HIS A 74 -7.55 -3.44 -4.75
CA HIS A 74 -8.64 -2.85 -3.96
C HIS A 74 -10.04 -3.28 -4.41
N GLY A 75 -10.16 -3.95 -5.56
CA GLY A 75 -11.40 -4.60 -5.99
C GLY A 75 -11.73 -5.86 -5.20
N CYS A 76 -10.82 -6.31 -4.35
CA CYS A 76 -10.87 -7.53 -3.57
C CYS A 76 -11.67 -7.34 -2.27
N SER A 77 -12.88 -7.88 -2.20
CA SER A 77 -13.80 -7.63 -1.07
C SER A 77 -13.40 -8.27 0.26
N ALA A 78 -12.64 -9.37 0.23
CA ALA A 78 -12.26 -10.12 1.42
C ALA A 78 -10.92 -9.68 2.04
N ALA A 79 -10.26 -8.66 1.45
CA ALA A 79 -9.05 -8.10 2.04
C ALA A 79 -9.36 -7.44 3.40
N PRO A 80 -8.55 -7.68 4.44
CA PRO A 80 -8.77 -7.06 5.75
C PRO A 80 -8.77 -5.52 5.67
N PRO A 81 -9.76 -4.84 6.26
CA PRO A 81 -9.80 -3.37 6.28
C PRO A 81 -8.54 -2.73 6.88
N GLU A 82 -7.91 -3.41 7.84
CA GLU A 82 -6.66 -3.00 8.47
C GLU A 82 -5.51 -2.89 7.47
N LEU A 83 -5.43 -3.79 6.48
CA LEU A 83 -4.41 -3.75 5.43
C LEU A 83 -4.54 -2.44 4.62
N MET A 84 -5.76 -2.10 4.20
CA MET A 84 -6.04 -0.87 3.47
C MET A 84 -5.75 0.39 4.30
N ARG A 85 -5.99 0.34 5.62
CA ARG A 85 -5.63 1.42 6.54
C ARG A 85 -4.11 1.62 6.61
N LEU A 86 -3.34 0.53 6.69
CA LEU A 86 -1.88 0.57 6.71
C LEU A 86 -1.31 1.08 5.38
N GLU A 87 -1.86 0.64 4.25
CA GLU A 87 -1.47 1.13 2.91
C GLU A 87 -1.66 2.64 2.79
N ARG A 88 -2.83 3.16 3.20
CA ARG A 88 -3.10 4.60 3.25
C ARG A 88 -2.10 5.34 4.14
N ARG A 89 -1.71 4.73 5.26
CA ARG A 89 -0.73 5.32 6.17
C ARG A 89 0.66 5.44 5.53
N ILE A 90 1.05 4.47 4.71
CA ILE A 90 2.28 4.55 3.92
C ILE A 90 2.21 5.73 2.95
N ASP A 91 1.09 5.90 2.25
CA ASP A 91 0.88 7.03 1.32
C ASP A 91 0.93 8.39 2.04
N GLU A 92 0.28 8.52 3.19
CA GLU A 92 0.30 9.72 4.02
C GLU A 92 1.72 10.09 4.47
N VAL A 93 2.48 9.12 4.99
CA VAL A 93 3.85 9.35 5.48
C VAL A 93 4.81 9.64 4.33
N ALA A 94 4.68 8.94 3.20
CA ALA A 94 5.44 9.23 1.99
C ALA A 94 5.02 10.56 1.33
N GLY A 95 3.85 11.09 1.70
CA GLY A 95 3.29 12.32 1.15
C GLY A 95 3.05 12.19 -0.35
N THR A 96 2.50 11.06 -0.81
CA THR A 96 2.30 10.78 -2.25
C THR A 96 1.28 11.69 -2.90
N ALA A 97 0.33 12.24 -2.12
CA ALA A 97 -0.67 13.22 -2.55
C ALA A 97 -0.07 14.43 -3.30
N ARG A 98 1.17 14.82 -2.94
CA ARG A 98 1.87 15.92 -3.63
C ARG A 98 2.17 15.64 -5.11
N TRP A 99 2.11 14.37 -5.53
CA TRP A 99 2.39 13.91 -6.89
C TRP A 99 1.14 13.43 -7.62
N THR A 100 0.24 12.75 -6.92
CA THR A 100 -0.96 12.15 -7.52
C THR A 100 -2.08 13.14 -7.73
N GLY A 101 -2.16 14.22 -6.94
CA GLY A 101 -3.38 15.01 -6.84
C GLY A 101 -4.49 14.21 -6.12
N ASP A 102 -5.42 14.91 -5.48
CA ASP A 102 -6.59 14.31 -4.84
C ASP A 102 -7.78 14.24 -5.80
#